data_AF-A0A4S2M1A4-F1
#
_entry.id   AF-A0A4S2M1A4-F1
#
_cell.length_a   1.000
_cell.length_b   1.000
_cell.length_c   1.000
_cell.angle_alpha   90.00
_cell.angle_beta   90.00
_cell.angle_gamma   90.00
#
_symmetry.space_group_name_H-M   'P 1'
#
loop_
_entity.id
_entity.type
_entity.pdbx_description
1 polymer ?
#
loop_
_entity_poly.entity_id
_entity_poly.type
_entity_poly.pdbx_seq_one_letter_code
_entity_poly.pdbx_strand_id
1 'polypeptide(L)'
;MDVRLGTILLSLYCSSEAGQEPNSDNAKEERLPHSAAENQVIVMVDKDFNSVNMKSLTGKTKRKVSEKTLRHRETCARMYDRLIHGLVEIPPEAIRGSSTLETGDRTKAHAICTQVFSHRDDWLNEPGLRLMDFYHLMKDDVRLLCWLARRRLIANRLQCNKGGCVDQLYLIRDTGSPDGWTWRCDSCQNKRSIRHRSIFTHCDMNIRTATQILYLWSVGHPSNLIPCDTDTSIQDTNDWLYCIREVCRETNSELKERIGGLQEDGDAASYCRVVEVDECMFTCWLEDPLVGPTVKEIWLIGGVERGTERTFLARCPHNNRDAFSLVPVIREYVKPGTAVITDDWEGYSPLSQLPEGYLHYVTGRTRGARESEQGAVHIQTVIGHWSHWKRHFESLNGTKVEEFETRLDEYLWRMRHSKAILQSFCYSVTLLFEV
;
A
#
# COMPACT_ATOMS: atom_id res chain seq x y z
N MET A 1 -28.40 -0.46 -33.96
CA MET A 1 -29.40 -1.13 -34.82
C MET A 1 -29.04 -2.61 -34.76
N ASP A 2 -29.68 -3.51 -34.02
CA ASP A 2 -30.97 -3.57 -33.33
C ASP A 2 -30.77 -4.35 -32.02
N VAL A 3 -31.42 -3.94 -30.93
CA VAL A 3 -31.50 -4.72 -29.69
C VAL A 3 -32.93 -5.25 -29.58
N ARG A 4 -33.11 -6.57 -29.67
CA ARG A 4 -34.39 -7.21 -29.36
C ARG A 4 -34.52 -7.33 -27.83
N LEU A 5 -35.47 -6.59 -27.26
CA LEU A 5 -35.96 -6.81 -25.89
C LEU A 5 -36.84 -8.07 -25.86
N GLY A 6 -36.39 -9.09 -25.14
CA GLY A 6 -37.22 -10.25 -24.79
C GLY A 6 -37.67 -10.14 -23.33
N THR A 7 -38.95 -9.90 -23.09
CA THR A 7 -39.57 -10.01 -21.76
C THR A 7 -40.13 -11.42 -21.60
N ILE A 8 -39.68 -12.17 -20.59
CA ILE A 8 -40.29 -13.45 -20.22
C ILE A 8 -40.89 -13.32 -18.82
N LEU A 9 -42.22 -13.32 -18.76
CA LEU A 9 -43.02 -13.51 -17.55
C LEU A 9 -43.03 -15.00 -17.20
N LEU A 10 -42.64 -15.36 -15.98
CA LEU A 10 -42.83 -16.71 -15.43
C LEU A 10 -43.77 -16.65 -14.24
N SER A 11 -44.98 -17.15 -14.47
CA SER A 11 -46.02 -17.47 -13.49
C SER A 11 -45.52 -18.57 -12.55
N LEU A 12 -45.55 -18.34 -11.24
CA LEU A 12 -45.33 -19.36 -10.21
C LEU A 12 -46.49 -20.37 -10.25
N TYR A 13 -46.18 -21.62 -10.63
CA TYR A 13 -47.03 -22.78 -10.33
C TYR A 13 -46.59 -23.32 -8.96
N CYS A 14 -47.45 -23.16 -7.97
CA CYS A 14 -47.30 -23.79 -6.66
C CYS A 14 -48.00 -25.16 -6.72
N SER A 15 -47.23 -26.25 -6.73
CA SER A 15 -47.75 -27.60 -6.53
C SER A 15 -47.45 -28.03 -5.09
N SER A 16 -48.49 -28.06 -4.25
CA SER A 16 -48.47 -28.68 -2.93
C SER A 16 -49.59 -29.72 -2.86
N GLU A 17 -49.23 -30.96 -2.57
CA GLU A 17 -50.03 -32.02 -1.91
C GLU A 17 -49.06 -33.20 -1.68
N ALA A 18 -49.05 -33.95 -0.57
CA ALA A 18 -50.13 -34.30 0.33
C ALA A 18 -49.63 -34.64 1.75
N GLY A 19 -50.51 -34.49 2.75
CA GLY A 19 -50.27 -34.94 4.13
C GLY A 19 -51.38 -34.56 5.12
N GLN A 20 -52.58 -35.12 4.92
CA GLN A 20 -53.68 -35.43 5.87
C GLN A 20 -53.93 -34.54 7.13
N GLU A 21 -55.11 -33.91 7.10
CA GLU A 21 -55.99 -33.34 8.16
C GLU A 21 -56.53 -34.37 9.21
N PRO A 22 -57.38 -34.00 10.21
CA PRO A 22 -57.81 -32.65 10.69
C PRO A 22 -57.92 -32.50 12.24
N ASN A 23 -58.03 -31.27 12.76
CA ASN A 23 -59.23 -30.86 13.53
C ASN A 23 -59.32 -29.36 13.87
N SER A 24 -60.48 -28.81 13.52
CA SER A 24 -61.33 -27.80 14.19
C SER A 24 -60.80 -26.40 14.55
N ASP A 25 -61.38 -25.41 13.86
CA ASP A 25 -62.17 -24.26 14.39
C ASP A 25 -61.76 -22.84 13.94
N ASN A 26 -62.57 -22.35 12.99
CA ASN A 26 -63.10 -20.99 12.77
C ASN A 26 -62.43 -19.78 13.43
N ALA A 27 -61.90 -18.86 12.60
CA ALA A 27 -62.22 -17.43 12.69
C ALA A 27 -61.96 -16.72 11.35
N LYS A 28 -62.92 -15.89 10.93
CA LYS A 28 -62.89 -14.99 9.77
C LYS A 28 -62.06 -13.74 10.09
N GLU A 29 -61.25 -13.24 9.15
CA GLU A 29 -61.13 -11.79 8.92
C GLU A 29 -60.49 -11.42 7.58
N GLU A 30 -60.82 -10.21 7.11
CA GLU A 30 -60.75 -9.70 5.74
C GLU A 30 -59.40 -9.08 5.32
N ARG A 31 -59.12 -9.24 4.01
CA ARG A 31 -58.36 -8.37 3.06
C ARG A 31 -57.53 -7.18 3.58
N LEU A 32 -56.29 -7.09 3.07
CA LEU A 32 -55.71 -5.92 2.35
C LEU A 32 -54.46 -6.37 1.54
N PRO A 33 -54.14 -5.79 0.36
CA PRO A 33 -53.10 -6.30 -0.54
C PRO A 33 -51.72 -5.71 -0.21
N HIS A 34 -50.72 -6.57 -0.01
CA HIS A 34 -49.32 -6.15 0.03
C HIS A 34 -48.75 -6.11 -1.40
N SER A 35 -48.41 -4.92 -1.87
CA SER A 35 -47.59 -4.72 -3.07
C SER A 35 -46.14 -5.11 -2.75
N ALA A 36 -45.69 -6.26 -3.26
CA ALA A 36 -44.28 -6.60 -3.32
C ALA A 36 -43.68 -5.91 -4.56
N ALA A 37 -42.88 -4.88 -4.35
CA ALA A 37 -42.00 -4.33 -5.39
C ALA A 37 -40.78 -5.27 -5.52
N GLU A 38 -40.73 -6.05 -6.60
CA GLU A 38 -39.55 -6.83 -6.98
C GLU A 38 -38.46 -5.88 -7.49
N ASN A 39 -37.42 -5.65 -6.69
CA ASN A 39 -36.18 -5.01 -7.16
C ASN A 39 -35.38 -6.01 -8.00
N GLN A 40 -35.49 -5.93 -9.33
CA GLN A 40 -34.56 -6.59 -10.25
C GLN A 40 -33.24 -5.81 -10.32
N VAL A 41 -32.13 -6.44 -9.89
CA VAL A 41 -30.77 -5.89 -10.08
C VAL A 41 -30.15 -6.58 -11.30
N ILE A 42 -29.83 -5.80 -12.33
CA ILE A 42 -29.16 -6.26 -13.55
C ILE A 42 -27.64 -6.17 -13.33
N VAL A 43 -26.92 -7.28 -13.53
CA VAL A 43 -25.45 -7.34 -13.51
C VAL A 43 -24.96 -7.32 -14.96
N MET A 44 -24.25 -6.27 -15.37
CA MET A 44 -23.55 -6.23 -16.66
C MET A 44 -22.04 -6.48 -16.46
N VAL A 45 -21.48 -7.34 -17.30
CA VAL A 45 -20.03 -7.61 -17.37
C VAL A 45 -19.54 -6.98 -18.66
N ASP A 46 -18.69 -5.94 -18.56
CA ASP A 46 -18.13 -5.29 -19.73
C ASP A 46 -16.93 -6.08 -20.26
N LYS A 47 -16.98 -6.43 -21.55
CA LYS A 47 -15.88 -7.03 -22.31
C LYS A 47 -15.42 -5.96 -23.29
N ASP A 48 -14.13 -5.63 -23.21
CA ASP A 48 -13.35 -4.82 -24.16
C ASP A 48 -13.04 -3.39 -23.72
N PHE A 49 -11.83 -3.18 -23.19
CA PHE A 49 -11.16 -1.88 -23.28
C PHE A 49 -9.73 -2.05 -23.78
N ASN A 50 -9.57 -1.87 -25.09
CA ASN A 50 -8.29 -1.71 -25.77
C ASN A 50 -7.90 -0.22 -25.83
N SER A 51 -6.60 0.00 -25.72
CA SER A 51 -5.85 1.27 -25.73
C SER A 51 -6.28 2.31 -26.78
N VAL A 52 -6.40 3.57 -26.35
CA VAL A 52 -6.47 4.74 -27.25
C VAL A 52 -5.15 5.53 -27.22
N ASN A 53 -4.61 5.70 -28.43
CA ASN A 53 -3.35 6.33 -28.79
C ASN A 53 -3.59 7.83 -29.06
N MET A 54 -2.83 8.73 -28.41
CA MET A 54 -3.04 10.19 -28.52
C MET A 54 -2.03 10.83 -29.48
N LYS A 55 -2.53 11.43 -30.57
CA LYS A 55 -1.77 12.12 -31.62
C LYS A 55 -1.25 13.49 -31.16
N SER A 56 -0.09 13.86 -31.71
CA SER A 56 0.60 15.13 -31.57
C SER A 56 -0.10 16.28 -32.31
N LEU A 57 -0.02 17.49 -31.75
CA LEU A 57 -0.22 18.74 -32.47
C LEU A 57 0.72 19.82 -31.94
N THR A 58 1.40 20.47 -32.88
CA THR A 58 2.45 21.48 -32.75
C THR A 58 1.88 22.90 -32.71
N GLY A 59 2.56 23.83 -32.03
CA GLY A 59 2.27 25.27 -32.13
C GLY A 59 3.14 26.15 -31.24
N LYS A 60 4.17 26.79 -31.81
CA LYS A 60 4.92 27.93 -31.24
C LYS A 60 4.02 29.18 -31.35
N THR A 61 4.05 30.22 -30.50
CA THR A 61 5.15 31.19 -30.34
C THR A 61 4.81 32.32 -29.32
N LYS A 62 5.86 32.85 -28.67
CA LYS A 62 6.07 34.20 -28.05
C LYS A 62 5.52 34.51 -26.63
N ARG A 63 6.43 34.77 -25.67
CA ARG A 63 6.89 36.15 -25.31
C ARG A 63 7.98 36.15 -24.21
N LYS A 64 9.06 36.89 -24.52
CA LYS A 64 10.26 37.21 -23.73
C LYS A 64 9.97 37.97 -22.41
N VAL A 65 9.53 37.28 -21.37
CA VAL A 65 9.55 37.81 -19.99
C VAL A 65 10.22 36.84 -18.99
N SER A 66 10.64 35.65 -19.42
CA SER A 66 11.15 34.65 -18.47
C SER A 66 12.58 34.18 -18.70
N GLU A 67 13.37 34.64 -19.68
CA GLU A 67 14.66 33.98 -19.99
C GLU A 67 15.62 33.79 -18.79
N LYS A 68 15.60 34.67 -17.78
CA LYS A 68 16.41 34.51 -16.55
C LYS A 68 15.79 33.51 -15.56
N THR A 69 14.47 33.56 -15.38
CA THR A 69 13.66 32.65 -14.54
C THR A 69 13.50 31.27 -15.17
N LEU A 70 13.48 31.22 -16.50
CA LEU A 70 13.41 30.05 -17.36
C LEU A 70 14.78 29.38 -17.42
N ARG A 71 15.88 30.13 -17.58
CA ARG A 71 17.23 29.56 -17.39
C ARG A 71 17.44 29.01 -15.98
N HIS A 72 16.94 29.70 -14.94
CA HIS A 72 17.00 29.18 -13.58
C HIS A 72 16.13 27.92 -13.42
N ARG A 73 14.89 27.91 -13.94
CA ARG A 73 14.02 26.72 -13.96
C ARG A 73 14.57 25.58 -14.81
N GLU A 74 15.21 25.86 -15.94
CA GLU A 74 15.85 24.87 -16.82
C GLU A 74 17.14 24.33 -16.18
N THR A 75 17.87 25.16 -15.43
CA THR A 75 19.04 24.70 -14.65
C THR A 75 18.58 23.86 -13.46
N CYS A 76 17.55 24.28 -12.74
CA CYS A 76 16.92 23.48 -11.68
C CYS A 76 16.28 22.20 -12.23
N ALA A 77 15.63 22.22 -13.40
CA ALA A 77 15.05 21.05 -14.05
C ALA A 77 16.14 20.10 -14.58
N ARG A 78 17.26 20.62 -15.10
CA ARG A 78 18.43 19.80 -15.46
C ARG A 78 19.14 19.22 -14.24
N MET A 79 19.18 19.94 -13.12
CA MET A 79 19.66 19.41 -11.84
C MET A 79 18.69 18.36 -11.27
N TYR A 80 17.38 18.57 -11.42
CA TYR A 80 16.31 17.66 -11.02
C TYR A 80 16.42 16.32 -11.76
N ASP A 81 16.50 16.36 -13.09
CA ASP A 81 16.66 15.18 -13.95
C ASP A 81 17.98 14.43 -13.66
N ARG A 82 19.03 15.15 -13.30
CA ARG A 82 20.33 14.55 -12.95
C ARG A 82 20.38 13.97 -11.53
N LEU A 83 19.67 14.52 -10.54
CA LEU A 83 19.66 14.00 -9.16
C LEU A 83 18.94 12.67 -9.08
N ILE A 84 17.85 12.60 -9.85
CA ILE A 84 17.02 11.44 -10.07
C ILE A 84 17.81 10.26 -10.66
N HIS A 85 18.81 10.52 -11.51
CA HIS A 85 19.69 9.51 -12.10
C HIS A 85 21.04 9.34 -11.36
N GLY A 86 21.24 9.95 -10.18
CA GLY A 86 22.55 9.91 -9.49
C GLY A 86 23.69 10.68 -10.20
N LEU A 87 23.34 11.52 -11.19
CA LEU A 87 24.21 12.28 -12.09
C LEU A 87 24.39 13.75 -11.70
N VAL A 88 23.98 14.20 -10.50
CA VAL A 88 24.41 15.54 -10.06
C VAL A 88 25.92 15.51 -9.86
N GLU A 89 26.61 16.14 -10.80
CA GLU A 89 27.98 16.61 -10.64
C GLU A 89 27.95 17.67 -9.54
N ILE A 90 28.16 17.22 -8.31
CA ILE A 90 28.43 18.13 -7.21
C ILE A 90 29.75 18.82 -7.55
N PRO A 91 29.79 20.16 -7.63
CA PRO A 91 31.02 20.88 -7.90
C PRO A 91 32.11 20.47 -6.88
N PRO A 92 33.34 20.15 -7.34
CA PRO A 92 34.44 19.88 -6.44
C PRO A 92 34.78 21.09 -5.57
N GLU A 93 34.53 22.29 -6.08
CA GLU A 93 34.74 23.57 -5.40
C GLU A 93 33.44 24.35 -5.20
N ALA A 94 33.37 25.13 -4.12
CA ALA A 94 32.23 25.97 -3.81
C ALA A 94 31.97 26.98 -4.93
N ILE A 95 30.75 26.96 -5.48
CA ILE A 95 30.29 28.06 -6.33
C ILE A 95 30.31 29.33 -5.48
N ARG A 96 30.79 30.45 -6.03
CA ARG A 96 30.87 31.73 -5.29
C ARG A 96 29.49 32.10 -4.73
N GLY A 97 29.39 32.23 -3.40
CA GLY A 97 28.12 32.50 -2.70
C GLY A 97 27.27 31.27 -2.38
N SER A 98 27.82 30.06 -2.53
CA SER A 98 27.19 28.81 -2.08
C SER A 98 26.82 28.88 -0.59
N SER A 99 25.58 28.51 -0.28
CA SER A 99 25.07 28.39 1.10
C SER A 99 24.54 26.99 1.41
N THR A 100 24.68 26.05 0.47
CA THR A 100 24.23 24.67 0.64
C THR A 100 25.36 23.69 0.35
N LEU A 101 25.22 22.49 0.89
CA LEU A 101 26.14 21.40 0.64
C LEU A 101 26.10 20.98 -0.86
N GLU A 102 24.91 20.95 -1.47
CA GLU A 102 24.70 20.69 -2.89
C GLU A 102 25.47 21.65 -3.81
N THR A 103 25.55 22.95 -3.46
CA THR A 103 26.23 23.96 -4.30
C THR A 103 27.70 24.14 -3.99
N GLY A 104 28.25 23.34 -3.07
CA GLY A 104 29.69 23.30 -2.85
C GLY A 104 30.17 23.82 -1.49
N ASP A 105 29.30 24.20 -0.54
CA ASP A 105 29.73 24.64 0.78
C ASP A 105 29.91 23.44 1.72
N ARG A 106 31.15 23.16 2.15
CA ARG A 106 31.48 22.05 3.07
C ARG A 106 31.89 22.54 4.45
N THR A 107 31.99 23.85 4.65
CA THR A 107 32.50 24.42 5.90
C THR A 107 31.37 24.92 6.78
N LYS A 108 30.31 25.50 6.19
CA LYS A 108 29.25 26.14 6.95
C LYS A 108 27.94 26.28 6.17
N ALA A 109 27.43 25.16 5.65
CA ALA A 109 26.23 25.17 4.84
C ALA A 109 24.95 25.41 5.68
N HIS A 110 24.09 26.34 5.26
CA HIS A 110 22.77 26.57 5.87
C HIS A 110 21.73 25.51 5.54
N ALA A 111 21.97 24.70 4.50
CA ALA A 111 21.12 23.59 4.09
C ALA A 111 21.91 22.48 3.39
N ILE A 112 21.35 21.29 3.34
CA ILE A 112 21.94 20.19 2.57
C ILE A 112 21.73 20.43 1.06
N CYS A 113 20.48 20.66 0.65
CA CYS A 113 20.09 20.87 -0.74
C CYS A 113 19.20 22.11 -0.91
N THR A 114 19.15 22.59 -2.15
CA THR A 114 18.45 23.81 -2.56
C THR A 114 16.93 23.67 -2.56
N GLN A 115 16.42 22.48 -2.89
CA GLN A 115 14.98 22.20 -2.93
C GLN A 115 14.72 20.82 -2.34
N VAL A 116 13.60 20.70 -1.64
CA VAL A 116 13.06 19.44 -1.13
C VAL A 116 11.73 19.16 -1.81
N PHE A 117 11.31 17.90 -1.81
CA PHE A 117 9.98 17.51 -2.25
C PHE A 117 8.93 18.07 -1.28
N SER A 118 7.82 18.52 -1.85
CA SER A 118 6.79 19.30 -1.15
C SER A 118 5.38 18.79 -1.44
N HIS A 119 5.17 18.17 -2.59
CA HIS A 119 3.90 17.58 -3.00
C HIS A 119 4.09 16.07 -3.18
N ARG A 120 3.07 15.27 -2.86
CA ARG A 120 3.09 13.79 -3.00
C ARG A 120 3.61 13.34 -4.37
N ASP A 121 3.20 14.06 -5.42
CA ASP A 121 3.57 13.83 -6.80
C ASP A 121 5.08 13.96 -7.06
N ASP A 122 5.82 14.73 -6.26
CA ASP A 122 7.27 14.85 -6.37
C ASP A 122 7.96 13.50 -6.10
N TRP A 123 7.46 12.72 -5.12
CA TRP A 123 7.95 11.37 -4.87
C TRP A 123 7.44 10.39 -5.92
N LEU A 124 6.13 10.36 -6.18
CA LEU A 124 5.53 9.30 -7.00
C LEU A 124 5.88 9.39 -8.49
N ASN A 125 6.20 10.58 -9.00
CA ASN A 125 6.66 10.77 -10.38
C ASN A 125 8.18 10.68 -10.52
N GLU A 126 8.92 10.50 -9.43
CA GLU A 126 10.35 10.25 -9.50
C GLU A 126 10.60 8.87 -10.13
N PRO A 127 11.41 8.76 -11.20
CA PRO A 127 11.68 7.48 -11.80
C PRO A 127 12.48 6.57 -10.85
N GLY A 128 12.37 5.26 -11.09
CA GLY A 128 13.04 4.23 -10.32
C GLY A 128 14.56 4.47 -10.20
N LEU A 129 15.08 4.34 -8.99
CA LEU A 129 16.52 4.35 -8.75
C LEU A 129 17.12 3.03 -9.24
N ARG A 130 17.89 3.07 -10.32
CA ARG A 130 18.53 1.86 -10.88
C ARG A 130 19.73 1.46 -10.03
N LEU A 131 20.10 0.18 -10.07
CA LEU A 131 21.22 -0.39 -9.31
C LEU A 131 22.54 0.36 -9.53
N MET A 132 22.87 0.70 -10.78
CA MET A 132 24.11 1.44 -11.08
C MET A 132 24.09 2.86 -10.51
N ASP A 133 22.94 3.54 -10.60
CA ASP A 133 22.78 4.90 -10.06
C ASP A 133 22.88 4.87 -8.53
N PHE A 134 22.28 3.85 -7.90
CA PHE A 134 22.41 3.60 -6.47
C PHE A 134 23.87 3.36 -6.06
N TYR A 135 24.61 2.54 -6.80
CA TYR A 135 26.03 2.28 -6.54
C TYR A 135 26.87 3.57 -6.62
N HIS A 136 26.60 4.44 -7.60
CA HIS A 136 27.27 5.75 -7.69
C HIS A 136 26.88 6.69 -6.54
N LEU A 137 25.61 6.70 -6.14
CA LEU A 137 25.12 7.43 -4.96
C LEU A 137 25.87 7.00 -3.69
N MET A 138 26.15 5.69 -3.54
CA MET A 138 26.86 5.14 -2.37
C MET A 138 28.36 5.47 -2.32
N LYS A 139 28.96 6.05 -3.36
CA LYS A 139 30.39 6.44 -3.34
C LYS A 139 30.65 7.83 -2.78
N ASP A 140 29.62 8.67 -2.68
CA ASP A 140 29.76 10.08 -2.36
C ASP A 140 28.82 10.45 -1.21
N ASP A 141 29.37 10.76 -0.03
CA ASP A 141 28.62 11.19 1.16
C ASP A 141 27.68 12.37 0.83
N VAL A 142 28.15 13.32 0.04
CA VAL A 142 27.39 14.54 -0.23
C VAL A 142 26.20 14.22 -1.13
N ARG A 143 26.37 13.35 -2.14
CA ARG A 143 25.24 12.90 -2.96
C ARG A 143 24.20 12.18 -2.12
N LEU A 144 24.65 11.28 -1.24
CA LEU A 144 23.78 10.56 -0.32
C LEU A 144 22.98 11.53 0.55
N LEU A 145 23.64 12.49 1.22
CA LEU A 145 22.95 13.47 2.05
C LEU A 145 21.95 14.30 1.25
N CYS A 146 22.33 14.77 0.05
CA CYS A 146 21.41 15.52 -0.82
C CYS A 146 20.20 14.67 -1.23
N TRP A 147 20.42 13.40 -1.55
CA TRP A 147 19.36 12.46 -1.94
C TRP A 147 18.37 12.23 -0.78
N LEU A 148 18.87 12.05 0.44
CA LEU A 148 18.07 11.86 1.64
C LEU A 148 17.29 13.14 2.02
N ALA A 149 17.98 14.29 2.06
CA ALA A 149 17.39 15.57 2.46
C ALA A 149 16.31 16.02 1.47
N ARG A 150 16.54 15.82 0.17
CA ARG A 150 15.55 16.18 -0.87
C ARG A 150 14.26 15.38 -0.73
N ARG A 151 14.35 14.11 -0.33
CA ARG A 151 13.20 13.23 -0.02
C ARG A 151 12.67 13.36 1.40
N ARG A 152 13.23 14.27 2.19
CA ARG A 152 12.87 14.52 3.60
C ARG A 152 13.03 13.26 4.48
N LEU A 153 14.00 12.42 4.16
CA LEU A 153 14.44 11.32 5.01
C LEU A 153 15.39 11.81 6.12
N ILE A 154 15.98 13.00 5.96
CA ILE A 154 16.71 13.75 6.98
C ILE A 154 16.39 15.24 6.82
N ALA A 155 16.59 16.02 7.88
CA ALA A 155 16.26 17.44 7.86
C ALA A 155 17.16 18.20 6.88
N ASN A 156 16.56 18.96 5.97
CA ASN A 156 17.33 19.80 5.04
C ASN A 156 17.91 21.05 5.71
N ARG A 157 17.24 21.55 6.77
CA ARG A 157 17.61 22.72 7.59
C ARG A 157 17.16 22.45 9.01
N LEU A 158 17.84 23.03 9.99
CA LEU A 158 17.47 22.92 11.41
C LEU A 158 17.57 24.26 12.13
N GLN A 159 16.66 24.47 13.08
CA GLN A 159 16.68 25.60 14.01
C GLN A 159 17.19 25.18 15.40
N CYS A 160 17.81 26.12 16.10
CA CYS A 160 18.30 25.86 17.44
C CYS A 160 17.13 25.76 18.43
N ASN A 161 17.19 24.74 19.28
CA ASN A 161 16.19 24.51 20.32
C ASN A 161 16.74 24.79 21.74
N LYS A 162 17.92 25.41 21.85
CA LYS A 162 18.44 25.85 23.14
C LYS A 162 17.66 27.09 23.59
N GLY A 163 17.16 27.11 24.82
CA GLY A 163 16.30 28.19 25.33
C GLY A 163 16.87 29.58 25.04
N GLY A 164 16.07 30.43 24.40
CA GLY A 164 16.44 31.80 24.04
C GLY A 164 17.25 31.96 22.74
N CYS A 165 17.61 30.87 22.05
CA CYS A 165 18.30 30.93 20.76
C CYS A 165 17.34 30.62 19.62
N VAL A 166 17.27 31.50 18.62
CA VAL A 166 16.41 31.38 17.42
C VAL A 166 17.21 31.17 16.13
N ASP A 167 18.52 30.95 16.26
CA ASP A 167 19.41 30.86 15.12
C ASP A 167 19.23 29.55 14.34
N GLN A 168 19.43 29.62 13.03
CA GLN A 168 19.58 28.42 12.20
C GLN A 168 20.92 27.73 12.50
N LEU A 169 20.91 26.40 12.45
CA LEU A 169 22.14 25.61 12.53
C LEU A 169 22.78 25.53 11.15
N TYR A 170 24.09 25.36 11.17
CA TYR A 170 24.91 25.13 10.00
C TYR A 170 25.40 23.69 9.99
N LEU A 171 25.42 23.09 8.82
CA LEU A 171 25.99 21.77 8.61
C LEU A 171 27.51 21.89 8.48
N ILE A 172 28.22 21.13 9.29
CA ILE A 172 29.69 21.09 9.31
C ILE A 172 30.19 19.65 9.35
N ARG A 173 31.41 19.42 8.86
CA ARG A 173 32.10 18.13 9.04
C ARG A 173 32.39 17.89 10.52
N ASP A 174 32.13 16.68 10.98
CA ASP A 174 32.42 16.23 12.34
C ASP A 174 32.85 14.76 12.33
N THR A 175 34.16 14.52 12.46
CA THR A 175 34.76 13.17 12.44
C THR A 175 34.40 12.34 13.67
N GLY A 176 33.90 12.97 14.73
CA GLY A 176 33.38 12.26 15.90
C GLY A 176 31.93 11.79 15.74
N SER A 177 31.23 12.24 14.69
CA SER A 177 29.87 11.77 14.39
C SER A 177 29.90 10.51 13.52
N PRO A 178 28.95 9.58 13.69
CA PRO A 178 28.92 8.33 12.94
C PRO A 178 28.76 8.54 11.42
N ASP A 179 28.17 9.67 11.00
CA ASP A 179 27.93 9.99 9.59
C ASP A 179 28.90 11.05 9.03
N GLY A 180 29.88 11.50 9.82
CA GLY A 180 30.86 12.51 9.41
C GLY A 180 30.34 13.96 9.31
N TRP A 181 29.09 14.22 9.68
CA TRP A 181 28.43 15.53 9.63
C TRP A 181 27.56 15.79 10.85
N THR A 182 27.49 17.05 11.28
CA THR A 182 26.62 17.50 12.37
C THR A 182 26.06 18.89 12.07
N TRP A 183 24.91 19.19 12.66
CA TRP A 183 24.37 20.55 12.71
C TRP A 183 24.92 21.26 13.93
N ARG A 184 25.45 22.48 13.75
CA ARG A 184 26.00 23.30 14.83
C ARG A 184 25.43 24.72 14.80
N CYS A 185 25.06 25.23 15.96
CA CYS A 185 24.70 26.64 16.14
C CYS A 185 25.95 27.46 16.51
N ASP A 186 26.17 28.61 15.87
CA ASP A 186 27.32 29.48 16.20
C ASP A 186 27.14 30.22 17.53
N SER A 187 25.94 30.69 17.83
CA SER A 187 25.73 31.55 19.00
C SER A 187 25.84 30.77 20.30
N CYS A 188 25.29 29.56 20.34
CA CYS A 188 25.23 28.76 21.57
C CYS A 188 26.06 27.47 21.54
N GLN A 189 26.73 27.20 20.41
CA GLN A 189 27.63 26.05 20.20
C GLN A 189 26.95 24.67 20.35
N ASN A 190 25.62 24.65 20.41
CA ASN A 190 24.83 23.41 20.50
C ASN A 190 24.95 22.61 19.20
N LYS A 191 25.15 21.30 19.34
CA LYS A 191 25.23 20.35 18.23
C LYS A 191 23.97 19.48 18.17
N ARG A 192 23.60 19.07 16.96
CA ARG A 192 22.52 18.13 16.67
C ARG A 192 22.95 17.15 15.58
N SER A 193 22.65 15.88 15.78
CA SER A 193 22.86 14.87 14.74
C SER A 193 22.05 15.19 13.49
N ILE A 194 22.58 14.86 12.31
CA ILE A 194 21.81 14.93 11.05
C ILE A 194 20.60 13.99 11.04
N ARG A 195 20.59 12.99 11.94
CA ARG A 195 19.49 12.04 12.14
C ARG A 195 18.35 12.60 12.97
N HIS A 196 18.51 13.76 13.60
CA HIS A 196 17.54 14.28 14.55
C HIS A 196 16.13 14.38 13.92
N ARG A 197 15.13 13.78 14.59
CA ARG A 197 13.72 13.73 14.16
C ARG A 197 13.47 13.02 12.82
N SER A 198 14.44 12.24 12.34
CA SER A 198 14.30 11.43 11.14
C SER A 198 14.04 9.96 11.46
N ILE A 199 13.72 9.16 10.43
CA ILE A 199 13.66 7.69 10.51
C ILE A 199 14.97 7.07 11.04
N PHE A 200 16.11 7.76 10.90
CA PHE A 200 17.40 7.27 11.35
C PHE A 200 17.72 7.57 12.82
N THR A 201 16.84 8.25 13.58
CA THR A 201 17.13 8.75 14.94
C THR A 201 17.64 7.66 15.89
N HIS A 202 17.09 6.45 15.80
CA HIS A 202 17.42 5.30 16.64
C HIS A 202 18.09 4.17 15.87
N CYS A 203 18.58 4.44 14.66
CA CYS A 203 19.34 3.47 13.90
C CYS A 203 20.78 3.46 14.42
N ASP A 204 21.31 2.29 14.79
CA ASP A 204 22.69 2.19 15.30
C ASP A 204 23.73 2.19 14.17
N MET A 205 23.35 1.73 12.98
CA MET A 205 24.20 1.73 11.80
C MET A 205 24.44 3.15 11.26
N ASN A 206 25.50 3.32 10.45
CA ASN A 206 25.67 4.57 9.71
C ASN A 206 24.54 4.76 8.68
N ILE A 207 24.21 6.01 8.33
CA ILE A 207 23.10 6.32 7.41
C ILE A 207 23.31 5.67 6.03
N ARG A 208 24.56 5.56 5.57
CA ARG A 208 24.90 4.94 4.28
C ARG A 208 24.45 3.48 4.26
N THR A 209 24.84 2.72 5.26
CA THR A 209 24.49 1.30 5.44
C THR A 209 22.98 1.12 5.62
N ALA A 210 22.34 1.94 6.45
CA ALA A 210 20.87 1.92 6.60
C ALA A 210 20.15 2.20 5.27
N THR A 211 20.68 3.12 4.45
CA THR A 211 20.13 3.43 3.11
C THR A 211 20.36 2.29 2.11
N GLN A 212 21.48 1.54 2.21
CA GLN A 212 21.72 0.32 1.43
C GLN A 212 20.69 -0.76 1.73
N ILE A 213 20.44 -1.02 3.01
CA ILE A 213 19.42 -1.98 3.42
C ILE A 213 18.03 -1.54 2.92
N LEU A 214 17.68 -0.25 3.04
CA LEU A 214 16.42 0.28 2.52
C LEU A 214 16.27 0.06 1.00
N TYR A 215 17.34 0.31 0.24
CA TYR A 215 17.33 0.09 -1.21
C TYR A 215 17.17 -1.40 -1.54
N LEU A 216 17.98 -2.29 -0.92
CA LEU A 216 17.91 -3.74 -1.12
C LEU A 216 16.53 -4.29 -0.77
N TRP A 217 15.98 -3.85 0.37
CA TRP A 217 14.60 -4.15 0.75
C TRP A 217 13.62 -3.70 -0.32
N SER A 218 13.73 -2.47 -0.83
CA SER A 218 12.77 -1.92 -1.80
C SER A 218 12.73 -2.71 -3.12
N VAL A 219 13.89 -3.19 -3.59
CA VAL A 219 14.00 -4.00 -4.82
C VAL A 219 13.65 -5.48 -4.61
N GLY A 220 13.30 -5.88 -3.39
CA GLY A 220 12.93 -7.26 -3.05
C GLY A 220 14.12 -8.21 -2.93
N HIS A 221 15.28 -7.70 -2.53
CA HIS A 221 16.44 -8.54 -2.25
C HIS A 221 16.16 -9.48 -1.06
N PRO A 222 16.57 -10.77 -1.10
CA PRO A 222 16.29 -11.71 -0.02
C PRO A 222 16.83 -11.24 1.33
N SER A 223 15.96 -11.13 2.34
CA SER A 223 16.31 -10.52 3.64
C SER A 223 17.44 -11.24 4.37
N ASN A 224 17.60 -12.55 4.16
CA ASN A 224 18.68 -13.35 4.74
C ASN A 224 20.06 -13.08 4.09
N LEU A 225 20.10 -12.49 2.90
CA LEU A 225 21.33 -12.14 2.20
C LEU A 225 21.76 -10.68 2.45
N ILE A 226 20.83 -9.81 2.84
CA ILE A 226 21.11 -8.40 3.15
C ILE A 226 22.31 -8.23 4.10
N PRO A 227 22.40 -8.93 5.26
CA PRO A 227 23.52 -8.73 6.18
C PRO A 227 24.89 -8.99 5.54
N CYS A 228 24.97 -10.00 4.66
CA CYS A 228 26.19 -10.34 3.93
C CYS A 228 26.54 -9.27 2.89
N ASP A 229 25.54 -8.77 2.15
CA ASP A 229 25.74 -7.80 1.08
C ASP A 229 26.00 -6.36 1.60
N THR A 230 25.68 -6.08 2.86
CA THR A 230 25.92 -4.78 3.50
C THR A 230 27.00 -4.79 4.59
N ASP A 231 27.70 -5.91 4.79
CA ASP A 231 28.70 -6.11 5.84
C ASP A 231 28.18 -5.73 7.25
N THR A 232 26.92 -6.06 7.54
CA THR A 232 26.24 -5.74 8.80
C THR A 232 25.97 -6.97 9.65
N SER A 233 25.78 -6.75 10.95
CA SER A 233 25.29 -7.83 11.80
C SER A 233 23.85 -8.20 11.41
N ILE A 234 23.51 -9.47 11.60
CA ILE A 234 22.14 -9.97 11.39
C ILE A 234 21.15 -9.19 12.28
N GLN A 235 21.55 -8.89 13.51
CA GLN A 235 20.72 -8.18 14.47
C GLN A 235 20.39 -6.76 14.00
N ASP A 236 21.40 -5.94 13.68
CA ASP A 236 21.19 -4.55 13.25
C ASP A 236 20.35 -4.48 11.96
N THR A 237 20.58 -5.44 11.05
CA THR A 237 19.81 -5.56 9.81
C THR A 237 18.35 -5.86 10.10
N ASN A 238 18.07 -6.82 10.98
CA ASN A 238 16.71 -7.18 11.35
C ASN A 238 15.99 -6.05 12.08
N ASP A 239 16.67 -5.33 12.97
CA ASP A 239 16.11 -4.19 13.70
C ASP A 239 15.74 -3.05 12.74
N TRP A 240 16.60 -2.79 11.74
CA TRP A 240 16.30 -1.79 10.72
C TRP A 240 15.19 -2.22 9.75
N LEU A 241 15.17 -3.49 9.31
CA LEU A 241 14.06 -4.03 8.53
C LEU A 241 12.74 -4.01 9.32
N TYR A 242 12.80 -4.23 10.64
CA TYR A 242 11.64 -4.07 11.51
C TYR A 242 11.16 -2.62 11.50
N CYS A 243 12.05 -1.63 11.67
CA CYS A 243 11.69 -0.21 11.56
C CYS A 243 11.02 0.13 10.21
N ILE A 244 11.52 -0.42 9.10
CA ILE A 244 10.91 -0.28 7.77
C ILE A 244 9.49 -0.88 7.75
N ARG A 245 9.30 -2.08 8.31
CA ARG A 245 7.98 -2.72 8.44
C ARG A 245 6.99 -1.89 9.26
N GLU A 246 7.45 -1.30 10.36
CA GLU A 246 6.61 -0.42 11.18
C GLU A 246 6.08 0.77 10.37
N VAL A 247 6.94 1.41 9.54
CA VAL A 247 6.49 2.49 8.64
C VAL A 247 5.43 1.99 7.65
N CYS A 248 5.61 0.79 7.10
CA CYS A 248 4.62 0.18 6.21
C CYS A 248 3.28 -0.02 6.91
N ARG A 249 3.30 -0.60 8.12
CA ARG A 249 2.09 -0.83 8.94
C ARG A 249 1.36 0.46 9.26
N GLU A 250 2.05 1.46 9.79
CA GLU A 250 1.42 2.72 10.23
C GLU A 250 0.86 3.53 9.05
N THR A 251 1.42 3.38 7.84
CA THR A 251 0.96 4.11 6.64
C THR A 251 0.00 3.31 5.76
N ASN A 252 -0.46 2.15 6.21
CA ASN A 252 -1.34 1.26 5.45
C ASN A 252 -2.84 1.61 5.57
N SER A 253 -3.17 2.86 5.91
CA SER A 253 -4.52 3.27 6.34
C SER A 253 -5.62 2.97 5.33
N GLU A 254 -5.33 3.05 4.03
CA GLU A 254 -6.28 2.77 2.97
C GLU A 254 -6.60 1.27 2.77
N LEU A 255 -5.86 0.33 3.38
CA LEU A 255 -6.32 -1.08 3.46
C LEU A 255 -7.52 -1.24 4.39
N LYS A 256 -7.72 -0.27 5.29
CA LYS A 256 -8.93 -0.21 6.11
C LYS A 256 -10.13 0.32 5.32
N GLU A 257 -9.94 0.75 4.06
CA GLU A 257 -11.10 1.11 3.23
C GLU A 257 -11.86 -0.15 2.81
N ARG A 258 -13.17 -0.15 3.06
CA ARG A 258 -14.05 -1.24 2.66
C ARG A 258 -14.17 -1.34 1.14
N ILE A 259 -14.04 -2.54 0.60
CA ILE A 259 -14.26 -2.87 -0.81
C ILE A 259 -15.73 -3.22 -1.08
N GLY A 260 -16.13 -3.25 -2.35
CA GLY A 260 -17.50 -3.53 -2.77
C GLY A 260 -18.44 -2.33 -2.67
N GLY A 261 -19.70 -2.60 -2.38
CA GLY A 261 -20.79 -1.64 -2.18
C GLY A 261 -21.67 -1.46 -3.41
N LEU A 262 -22.64 -0.55 -3.28
CA LEU A 262 -23.44 -0.08 -4.40
C LEU A 262 -22.66 1.00 -5.15
N GLN A 263 -22.59 0.88 -6.47
CA GLN A 263 -22.07 1.92 -7.34
C GLN A 263 -23.24 2.73 -7.89
N GLU A 264 -23.21 4.03 -7.63
CA GLU A 264 -24.04 5.00 -8.33
C GLU A 264 -23.33 5.38 -9.64
N ASP A 265 -24.04 5.27 -10.75
CA ASP A 265 -23.53 5.61 -12.09
C ASP A 265 -24.52 6.56 -12.77
N GLY A 266 -24.55 7.81 -12.29
CA GLY A 266 -25.44 8.85 -12.81
C GLY A 266 -26.92 8.45 -12.85
N ASP A 267 -27.59 8.72 -13.97
CA ASP A 267 -29.02 8.43 -14.22
C ASP A 267 -29.34 6.92 -14.42
N ALA A 268 -28.36 6.02 -14.31
CA ALA A 268 -28.58 4.58 -14.41
C ALA A 268 -28.89 3.95 -13.05
N ALA A 269 -29.59 2.81 -13.07
CA ALA A 269 -29.87 2.03 -11.85
C ALA A 269 -28.56 1.65 -11.14
N SER A 270 -28.52 1.88 -9.82
CA SER A 270 -27.39 1.50 -8.98
C SER A 270 -27.08 0.01 -9.14
N TYR A 271 -25.83 -0.33 -9.46
CA TYR A 271 -25.42 -1.73 -9.55
C TYR A 271 -24.54 -2.14 -8.38
N CYS A 272 -24.61 -3.42 -8.05
CA CYS A 272 -23.89 -4.01 -6.94
C CYS A 272 -22.48 -4.42 -7.36
N ARG A 273 -21.45 -3.99 -6.63
CA ARG A 273 -20.08 -4.49 -6.81
C ARG A 273 -20.00 -5.95 -6.32
N VAL A 274 -19.13 -6.73 -6.95
CA VAL A 274 -18.94 -8.15 -6.65
C VAL A 274 -17.59 -8.36 -5.96
N VAL A 275 -17.60 -9.05 -4.83
CA VAL A 275 -16.40 -9.41 -4.06
C VAL A 275 -16.35 -10.93 -3.90
N GLU A 276 -15.26 -11.54 -4.37
CA GLU A 276 -14.94 -12.94 -4.07
C GLU A 276 -14.26 -12.99 -2.69
N VAL A 277 -14.72 -13.87 -1.80
CA VAL A 277 -14.14 -14.07 -0.46
C VAL A 277 -13.87 -15.56 -0.27
N ASP A 278 -12.71 -15.84 0.30
CA ASP A 278 -12.23 -17.19 0.58
C ASP A 278 -11.29 -17.16 1.79
N GLU A 279 -10.98 -18.32 2.34
CA GLU A 279 -10.01 -18.44 3.42
C GLU A 279 -8.90 -19.44 3.10
N CYS A 280 -7.70 -19.18 3.61
CA CYS A 280 -6.55 -20.02 3.33
C CYS A 280 -5.62 -20.14 4.53
N MET A 281 -5.09 -21.33 4.71
CA MET A 281 -4.12 -21.65 5.75
C MET A 281 -2.70 -21.39 5.27
N PHE A 282 -1.92 -20.76 6.15
CA PHE A 282 -0.48 -20.56 6.07
C PHE A 282 0.19 -21.29 7.23
N THR A 283 1.50 -21.55 7.10
CA THR A 283 2.31 -22.14 8.16
C THR A 283 3.38 -21.16 8.61
N CYS A 284 3.62 -21.11 9.91
CA CYS A 284 4.62 -20.25 10.55
C CYS A 284 5.43 -21.03 11.57
N TRP A 285 6.67 -20.61 11.78
CA TRP A 285 7.52 -21.15 12.83
C TRP A 285 7.08 -20.61 14.20
N LEU A 286 6.98 -21.49 15.18
CA LEU A 286 6.71 -21.16 16.57
C LEU A 286 7.82 -21.75 17.44
N GLU A 287 8.48 -20.91 18.23
CA GLU A 287 9.38 -21.38 19.27
C GLU A 287 8.55 -21.78 20.49
N ASP A 288 8.38 -23.08 20.72
CA ASP A 288 7.67 -23.58 21.90
C ASP A 288 8.66 -23.74 23.07
N PRO A 289 8.43 -23.11 24.23
CA PRO A 289 9.38 -23.19 25.35
C PRO A 289 9.61 -24.61 25.91
N LEU A 290 8.71 -25.55 25.66
CA LEU A 290 8.76 -26.91 26.19
C LEU A 290 9.25 -27.91 25.14
N VAL A 291 8.93 -27.70 23.86
CA VAL A 291 9.18 -28.67 22.77
C VAL A 291 10.24 -28.19 21.76
N GLY A 292 10.58 -26.89 21.76
CA GLY A 292 11.48 -26.26 20.80
C GLY A 292 10.76 -25.80 19.52
N PRO A 293 11.46 -25.69 18.39
CA PRO A 293 10.88 -25.18 17.15
C PRO A 293 9.77 -26.10 16.61
N THR A 294 8.57 -25.52 16.42
CA THR A 294 7.40 -26.19 15.86
C THR A 294 6.78 -25.37 14.73
N VAL A 295 5.78 -25.94 14.06
CA VAL A 295 4.99 -25.24 13.03
C VAL A 295 3.59 -24.97 13.56
N LYS A 296 3.13 -23.73 13.39
CA LYS A 296 1.77 -23.29 13.69
C LYS A 296 1.04 -22.94 12.41
N GLU A 297 -0.18 -23.44 12.29
CA GLU A 297 -1.10 -23.06 11.23
C GLU A 297 -1.74 -21.70 11.54
N ILE A 298 -1.77 -20.81 10.56
CA ILE A 298 -2.43 -19.51 10.64
C ILE A 298 -3.47 -19.41 9.53
N TRP A 299 -4.71 -19.14 9.89
CA TRP A 299 -5.80 -18.90 8.95
C TRP A 299 -5.88 -17.41 8.59
N LEU A 300 -5.90 -17.16 7.29
CA LEU A 300 -6.21 -15.86 6.71
C LEU A 300 -7.55 -15.93 5.99
N ILE A 301 -8.26 -14.82 5.98
CA ILE A 301 -9.40 -14.57 5.10
C ILE A 301 -9.00 -13.44 4.14
N GLY A 302 -9.32 -13.62 2.87
CA GLY A 302 -8.99 -12.67 1.82
C GLY A 302 -10.20 -12.41 0.95
N GLY A 303 -10.24 -11.21 0.36
CA GLY A 303 -11.25 -10.90 -0.62
C GLY A 303 -10.74 -10.01 -1.74
N VAL A 304 -11.31 -10.21 -2.93
CA VAL A 304 -10.95 -9.51 -4.16
C VAL A 304 -12.20 -8.94 -4.80
N GLU A 305 -12.22 -7.64 -5.04
CA GLU A 305 -13.29 -7.01 -5.79
C GLU A 305 -13.08 -7.21 -7.29
N ARG A 306 -14.03 -7.91 -7.93
CA ARG A 306 -13.97 -8.22 -9.36
C ARG A 306 -13.87 -6.97 -10.22
N GLY A 307 -13.01 -7.02 -11.23
CA GLY A 307 -12.81 -5.92 -12.18
C GLY A 307 -11.95 -4.78 -11.64
N THR A 308 -11.36 -4.91 -10.45
CA THR A 308 -10.45 -3.91 -9.87
C THR A 308 -9.18 -4.56 -9.29
N GLU A 309 -8.21 -3.73 -8.90
CA GLU A 309 -7.03 -4.16 -8.13
C GLU A 309 -7.30 -4.17 -6.60
N ARG A 310 -8.53 -3.90 -6.15
CA ARG A 310 -8.85 -3.77 -4.72
C ARG A 310 -8.99 -5.13 -4.06
N THR A 311 -8.20 -5.34 -3.01
CA THR A 311 -8.19 -6.58 -2.23
C THR A 311 -8.06 -6.29 -0.75
N PHE A 312 -8.58 -7.17 0.10
CA PHE A 312 -8.19 -7.25 1.51
C PHE A 312 -7.61 -8.63 1.81
N LEU A 313 -6.78 -8.68 2.84
CA LEU A 313 -6.25 -9.89 3.42
C LEU A 313 -6.07 -9.64 4.91
N ALA A 314 -6.67 -10.48 5.73
CA ALA A 314 -6.66 -10.31 7.18
C ALA A 314 -6.52 -11.67 7.86
N ARG A 315 -5.95 -11.66 9.05
CA ARG A 315 -5.93 -12.86 9.88
C ARG A 315 -7.31 -13.17 10.43
N CYS A 316 -7.68 -14.45 10.42
CA CYS A 316 -8.90 -14.89 11.07
C CYS A 316 -8.78 -14.70 12.59
N PRO A 317 -9.73 -14.00 13.24
CA PRO A 317 -9.80 -13.89 14.69
C PRO A 317 -9.73 -15.25 15.35
N HIS A 318 -8.99 -15.35 16.45
CA HIS A 318 -8.76 -16.61 17.18
C HIS A 318 -8.22 -17.78 16.35
N ASN A 319 -7.72 -17.51 15.14
CA ASN A 319 -7.27 -18.52 14.19
C ASN A 319 -8.34 -19.55 13.79
N ASN A 320 -9.60 -19.12 13.71
CA ASN A 320 -10.75 -19.99 13.43
C ASN A 320 -11.54 -19.50 12.20
N ARG A 321 -12.25 -20.42 11.53
CA ARG A 321 -13.03 -20.18 10.32
C ARG A 321 -14.54 -20.30 10.55
N ASP A 322 -14.98 -20.20 11.80
CA ASP A 322 -16.41 -20.18 12.11
C ASP A 322 -17.03 -18.82 11.73
N ALA A 323 -18.36 -18.78 11.72
CA ALA A 323 -19.08 -17.54 11.43
C ALA A 323 -18.72 -16.41 12.41
N PHE A 324 -18.44 -16.73 13.67
CA PHE A 324 -18.04 -15.76 14.69
C PHE A 324 -16.71 -15.07 14.34
N SER A 325 -15.82 -15.76 13.63
CA SER A 325 -14.53 -15.23 13.22
C SER A 325 -14.59 -14.57 11.84
N LEU A 326 -15.29 -15.17 10.87
CA LEU A 326 -15.31 -14.68 9.48
C LEU A 326 -16.24 -13.47 9.28
N VAL A 327 -17.42 -13.46 9.89
CA VAL A 327 -18.43 -12.39 9.68
C VAL A 327 -17.91 -11.02 10.12
N PRO A 328 -17.27 -10.84 11.31
CA PRO A 328 -16.74 -9.54 11.70
C PRO A 328 -15.71 -9.00 10.71
N VAL A 329 -14.84 -9.86 10.17
CA VAL A 329 -13.84 -9.45 9.19
C VAL A 329 -14.51 -9.01 7.89
N ILE A 330 -15.50 -9.77 7.39
CA ILE A 330 -16.27 -9.36 6.21
C ILE A 330 -16.95 -8.00 6.44
N ARG A 331 -17.54 -7.77 7.60
CA ARG A 331 -18.17 -6.47 7.94
C ARG A 331 -17.15 -5.34 8.04
N GLU A 332 -15.93 -5.63 8.48
CA GLU A 332 -14.85 -4.66 8.58
C GLU A 332 -14.35 -4.23 7.20
N TYR A 333 -14.23 -5.16 6.25
CA TYR A 333 -13.57 -4.94 4.95
C TYR A 333 -14.51 -4.88 3.74
N VAL A 334 -15.78 -5.28 3.86
CA VAL A 334 -16.74 -5.30 2.73
C VAL A 334 -17.92 -4.35 3.02
N LYS A 335 -18.17 -3.42 2.10
CA LYS A 335 -19.25 -2.43 2.22
C LYS A 335 -20.63 -3.12 2.23
N PRO A 336 -21.62 -2.60 2.98
CA PRO A 336 -22.99 -3.09 2.93
C PRO A 336 -23.56 -3.09 1.50
N GLY A 337 -24.52 -3.97 1.22
CA GLY A 337 -25.16 -4.11 -0.09
C GLY A 337 -24.28 -4.72 -1.19
N THR A 338 -23.14 -5.33 -0.84
CA THR A 338 -22.22 -5.99 -1.80
C THR A 338 -22.71 -7.39 -2.18
N ALA A 339 -22.40 -7.81 -3.41
CA ALA A 339 -22.56 -9.17 -3.88
C ALA A 339 -21.31 -9.98 -3.51
N VAL A 340 -21.44 -10.84 -2.51
CA VAL A 340 -20.33 -11.63 -1.97
C VAL A 340 -20.42 -13.04 -2.53
N ILE A 341 -19.34 -13.50 -3.16
CA ILE A 341 -19.23 -14.87 -3.69
C ILE A 341 -18.24 -15.65 -2.82
N THR A 342 -18.65 -16.78 -2.27
CA THR A 342 -17.80 -17.67 -1.45
C THR A 342 -17.87 -19.12 -1.95
N ASP A 343 -17.04 -19.98 -1.38
CA ASP A 343 -17.27 -21.42 -1.41
C ASP A 343 -18.49 -21.80 -0.53
N ASP A 344 -18.75 -23.10 -0.35
CA ASP A 344 -19.87 -23.61 0.43
C ASP A 344 -19.55 -23.81 1.92
N TRP A 345 -18.48 -23.20 2.43
CA TRP A 345 -18.10 -23.29 3.84
C TRP A 345 -19.19 -22.71 4.77
N GLU A 346 -19.52 -23.46 5.83
CA GLU A 346 -20.65 -23.16 6.73
C GLU A 346 -20.51 -21.82 7.46
N GLY A 347 -19.27 -21.37 7.69
CA GLY A 347 -18.98 -20.09 8.32
C GLY A 347 -19.55 -18.88 7.57
N TYR A 348 -19.81 -19.00 6.26
CA TYR A 348 -20.42 -17.94 5.45
C TYR A 348 -21.94 -17.98 5.42
N SER A 349 -22.58 -19.02 5.96
CA SER A 349 -24.04 -19.20 5.90
C SER A 349 -24.88 -18.01 6.41
N PRO A 350 -24.46 -17.23 7.42
CA PRO A 350 -25.27 -16.12 7.92
C PRO A 350 -25.27 -14.87 7.02
N LEU A 351 -24.36 -14.77 6.03
CA LEU A 351 -24.12 -13.52 5.29
C LEU A 351 -25.39 -12.91 4.65
N SER A 352 -26.24 -13.75 4.08
CA SER A 352 -27.52 -13.34 3.47
C SER A 352 -28.57 -12.82 4.45
N GLN A 353 -28.42 -13.13 5.74
CA GLN A 353 -29.37 -12.77 6.80
C GLN A 353 -28.91 -11.53 7.59
N LEU A 354 -27.72 -11.00 7.28
CA LEU A 354 -27.16 -9.85 7.97
C LEU A 354 -27.90 -8.56 7.60
N PRO A 355 -28.07 -7.61 8.54
CA PRO A 355 -28.75 -6.34 8.29
C PRO A 355 -28.03 -5.44 7.26
N GLU A 356 -26.76 -5.71 6.98
CA GLU A 356 -25.98 -5.07 5.91
C GLU A 356 -26.49 -5.37 4.50
N GLY A 357 -27.37 -6.37 4.33
CA GLY A 357 -27.99 -6.68 3.04
C GLY A 357 -27.01 -7.23 1.99
N TYR A 358 -26.06 -8.07 2.40
CA TYR A 358 -25.17 -8.74 1.46
C TYR A 358 -25.94 -9.70 0.55
N LEU A 359 -25.69 -9.63 -0.76
CA LEU A 359 -26.19 -10.61 -1.73
C LEU A 359 -25.19 -11.78 -1.78
N HIS A 360 -25.45 -12.84 -1.02
CA HIS A 360 -24.52 -13.96 -0.88
C HIS A 360 -24.76 -15.06 -1.94
N TYR A 361 -23.70 -15.38 -2.70
CA TYR A 361 -23.69 -16.44 -3.70
C TYR A 361 -22.64 -17.50 -3.35
N VAL A 362 -22.99 -18.77 -3.57
CA VAL A 362 -22.14 -19.93 -3.27
C VAL A 362 -21.79 -20.68 -4.56
N THR A 363 -20.50 -20.90 -4.81
CA THR A 363 -19.98 -21.50 -6.06
C THR A 363 -20.44 -22.95 -6.31
N GLY A 364 -20.63 -23.75 -5.26
CA GLY A 364 -21.06 -25.16 -5.37
C GLY A 364 -22.57 -25.36 -5.58
N ARG A 365 -23.41 -24.48 -5.01
CA ARG A 365 -24.88 -24.59 -5.06
C ARG A 365 -25.52 -24.05 -6.34
N THR A 366 -24.76 -23.29 -7.14
CA THR A 366 -25.20 -22.71 -8.41
C THR A 366 -24.97 -23.63 -9.62
N ARG A 367 -24.27 -24.75 -9.47
CA ARG A 367 -24.04 -25.76 -10.54
C ARG A 367 -25.32 -26.43 -11.08
N GLY A 368 -26.43 -26.38 -10.34
CA GLY A 368 -27.73 -26.95 -10.73
C GLY A 368 -28.61 -26.01 -11.57
N ALA A 369 -28.33 -24.71 -11.55
CA ALA A 369 -28.89 -23.77 -12.52
C ALA A 369 -27.95 -23.80 -13.72
N ARG A 370 -28.36 -24.53 -14.76
CA ARG A 370 -27.72 -24.63 -16.08
C ARG A 370 -26.83 -23.44 -16.37
N GLU A 371 -25.60 -23.71 -16.86
CA GLU A 371 -24.79 -22.80 -17.64
C GLU A 371 -25.70 -21.99 -18.57
N SER A 372 -26.13 -20.84 -18.05
CA SER A 372 -26.89 -19.84 -18.74
C SER A 372 -25.89 -18.73 -18.99
N GLU A 373 -26.16 -17.91 -19.99
CA GLU A 373 -25.24 -16.96 -20.59
C GLU A 373 -24.73 -15.84 -19.63
N GLN A 374 -24.93 -16.00 -18.32
CA GLN A 374 -24.34 -15.27 -17.20
C GLN A 374 -23.10 -16.03 -16.69
N GLY A 375 -21.92 -15.42 -16.80
CA GLY A 375 -20.63 -16.05 -16.46
C GLY A 375 -20.63 -16.79 -15.13
N ALA A 376 -19.99 -17.97 -15.10
CA ALA A 376 -19.99 -18.88 -13.96
C ALA A 376 -19.69 -18.18 -12.62
N VAL A 377 -20.52 -18.44 -11.61
CA VAL A 377 -20.27 -18.04 -10.21
C VAL A 377 -19.04 -18.81 -9.72
N HIS A 378 -17.94 -18.10 -9.48
CA HIS A 378 -16.65 -18.71 -9.09
C HIS A 378 -15.89 -17.81 -8.11
N ILE A 379 -14.88 -18.38 -7.44
CA ILE A 379 -13.91 -17.64 -6.60
C ILE A 379 -12.48 -17.76 -7.15
N GLN A 380 -12.34 -17.99 -8.45
CA GLN A 380 -11.05 -18.26 -9.09
C GLN A 380 -10.04 -17.12 -8.95
N THR A 381 -10.48 -15.86 -8.84
CA THR A 381 -9.59 -14.72 -8.70
C THR A 381 -8.95 -14.72 -7.31
N VAL A 382 -9.74 -14.86 -6.24
CA VAL A 382 -9.18 -14.96 -4.88
C VAL A 382 -8.32 -16.22 -4.70
N ILE A 383 -8.71 -17.36 -5.32
CA ILE A 383 -7.87 -18.57 -5.37
C ILE A 383 -6.52 -18.32 -6.06
N GLY A 384 -6.53 -17.57 -7.16
CA GLY A 384 -5.30 -17.15 -7.83
C GLY A 384 -4.41 -16.29 -6.92
N HIS A 385 -5.01 -15.35 -6.19
CA HIS A 385 -4.31 -14.48 -5.24
C HIS A 385 -3.63 -15.29 -4.12
N TRP A 386 -4.27 -16.33 -3.57
CA TRP A 386 -3.65 -17.21 -2.58
C TRP A 386 -2.30 -17.78 -3.04
N SER A 387 -2.18 -18.13 -4.33
CA SER A 387 -0.94 -18.65 -4.89
C SER A 387 0.17 -17.59 -4.96
N HIS A 388 -0.17 -16.32 -5.16
CA HIS A 388 0.80 -15.21 -5.10
C HIS A 388 1.22 -14.93 -3.66
N TRP A 389 0.26 -14.93 -2.74
CA TRP A 389 0.49 -14.66 -1.32
C TRP A 389 1.36 -15.75 -0.69
N LYS A 390 1.06 -17.03 -0.92
CA LYS A 390 1.89 -18.16 -0.47
C LYS A 390 3.33 -18.07 -0.96
N ARG A 391 3.54 -17.85 -2.26
CA ARG A 391 4.89 -17.68 -2.81
C ARG A 391 5.67 -16.54 -2.17
N HIS A 392 5.01 -15.44 -1.83
CA HIS A 392 5.66 -14.35 -1.11
C HIS A 392 6.14 -14.80 0.27
N PHE A 393 5.27 -15.38 1.10
CA PHE A 393 5.65 -15.84 2.44
C PHE A 393 6.66 -16.99 2.41
N GLU A 394 6.59 -17.89 1.43
CA GLU A 394 7.57 -18.96 1.21
C GLU A 394 8.95 -18.39 0.86
N SER A 395 9.02 -17.30 0.08
CA SER A 395 10.28 -16.64 -0.27
C SER A 395 11.02 -16.02 0.92
N LEU A 396 10.35 -15.88 2.07
CA LEU A 396 10.94 -15.44 3.32
C LEU A 396 11.66 -16.58 4.07
N ASN A 397 11.66 -17.80 3.50
CA ASN A 397 12.18 -19.04 4.09
C ASN A 397 11.52 -19.38 5.44
N GLY A 398 10.22 -19.07 5.55
CA GLY A 398 9.44 -19.20 6.76
C GLY A 398 9.35 -17.90 7.56
N THR A 399 8.30 -17.76 8.36
CA THR A 399 8.04 -16.58 9.18
C THR A 399 7.70 -17.03 10.59
N LYS A 400 8.23 -16.33 11.60
CA LYS A 400 7.83 -16.60 12.98
C LYS A 400 6.41 -16.08 13.22
N VAL A 401 5.64 -16.80 14.04
CA VAL A 401 4.27 -16.40 14.41
C VAL A 401 4.21 -14.97 14.96
N GLU A 402 5.21 -14.55 15.74
CA GLU A 402 5.30 -13.21 16.33
C GLU A 402 5.51 -12.09 15.29
N GLU A 403 6.16 -12.39 14.16
CA GLU A 403 6.43 -11.42 13.10
C GLU A 403 5.34 -11.41 12.02
N PHE A 404 4.49 -12.43 11.99
CA PHE A 404 3.55 -12.68 10.89
C PHE A 404 2.66 -11.49 10.58
N GLU A 405 2.11 -10.80 11.59
CA GLU A 405 1.29 -9.59 11.38
C GLU A 405 2.08 -8.49 10.68
N THR A 406 3.26 -8.16 11.18
CA THR A 406 4.09 -7.10 10.58
C THR A 406 4.55 -7.45 9.17
N ARG A 407 4.77 -8.75 8.87
CA ARG A 407 5.08 -9.22 7.51
C ARG A 407 3.86 -9.13 6.59
N LEU A 408 2.67 -9.43 7.11
CA LEU A 408 1.41 -9.29 6.39
C LEU A 408 1.15 -7.82 6.04
N ASP A 409 1.33 -6.92 7.00
CA ASP A 409 1.21 -5.47 6.79
C ASP A 409 2.19 -4.97 5.72
N GLU A 410 3.46 -5.36 5.82
CA GLU A 410 4.49 -5.04 4.82
C GLU A 410 4.09 -5.55 3.44
N TYR A 411 3.61 -6.80 3.35
CA TYR A 411 3.21 -7.40 2.10
C TYR A 411 2.06 -6.63 1.43
N LEU A 412 1.02 -6.29 2.19
CA LEU A 412 -0.13 -5.57 1.67
C LEU A 412 0.24 -4.13 1.27
N TRP A 413 1.11 -3.49 2.05
CA TRP A 413 1.68 -2.19 1.69
C TRP A 413 2.44 -2.28 0.35
N ARG A 414 3.31 -3.29 0.19
CA ARG A 414 4.07 -3.53 -1.04
C ARG A 414 3.17 -3.82 -2.25
N MET A 415 2.08 -4.55 -2.09
CA MET A 415 1.11 -4.79 -3.17
C MET A 415 0.55 -3.47 -3.72
N ARG A 416 0.10 -2.59 -2.83
CA ARG A 416 -0.47 -1.28 -3.18
C ARG A 416 0.55 -0.36 -3.84
N HIS A 417 1.79 -0.41 -3.37
CA HIS A 417 2.87 0.47 -3.83
C HIS A 417 3.79 -0.20 -4.86
N SER A 418 3.36 -1.31 -5.46
CA SER A 418 4.18 -2.18 -6.33
C SER A 418 4.83 -1.46 -7.51
N LYS A 419 4.21 -0.38 -8.01
CA LYS A 419 4.73 0.42 -9.13
C LYS A 419 5.89 1.34 -8.74
N ALA A 420 6.01 1.71 -7.46
CA ALA A 420 6.98 2.72 -6.98
C ALA A 420 7.30 2.52 -5.49
N ILE A 421 7.85 1.36 -5.12
CA ILE A 421 8.04 0.94 -3.72
C ILE A 421 8.94 1.92 -2.96
N LEU A 422 10.15 2.20 -3.47
CA LEU A 422 11.10 3.07 -2.78
C LEU A 422 10.55 4.50 -2.62
N GLN A 423 9.96 5.04 -3.68
CA GLN A 423 9.37 6.38 -3.69
C GLN A 423 8.21 6.48 -2.72
N SER A 424 7.29 5.50 -2.77
CA SER A 424 6.15 5.43 -1.87
C SER A 424 6.60 5.31 -0.42
N PHE A 425 7.64 4.52 -0.15
CA PHE A 425 8.20 4.39 1.20
C PHE A 425 8.77 5.72 1.68
N CYS A 426 9.55 6.41 0.85
CA CYS A 426 10.09 7.72 1.19
C CYS A 426 8.98 8.74 1.50
N TYR A 427 7.87 8.71 0.75
CA TYR A 427 6.71 9.53 1.04
C TYR A 427 6.03 9.12 2.36
N SER A 428 5.84 7.82 2.61
CA SER A 428 5.28 7.29 3.87
C SER A 428 6.05 7.77 5.10
N VAL A 429 7.38 7.83 5.03
CA VAL A 429 8.21 8.39 6.11
C VAL A 429 7.80 9.82 6.43
N THR A 430 7.50 10.66 5.44
CA THR A 430 7.10 12.06 5.69
C THR A 430 5.74 12.22 6.35
N LEU A 431 4.90 11.17 6.36
CA LEU A 431 3.63 11.16 7.07
C LEU A 431 3.80 10.90 8.57
N LEU A 432 4.92 10.27 8.97
CA LEU A 432 5.19 9.86 10.35
C LEU A 432 6.23 10.76 11.04
N PHE A 433 7.15 11.34 10.27
CA PHE A 433 8.25 12.13 10.79
C PHE A 433 8.15 13.59 10.33
N GLU A 434 8.13 14.52 11.29
CA GLU A 434 8.21 15.96 11.03
C GLU A 434 9.67 16.38 10.76
N VAL A 435 10.09 16.15 9.50
CA VAL A 435 11.45 16.43 9.00
C VAL A 435 11.53 17.71 8.17
#